data_AF-U7QMB2-F1
#
_entry.id   AF-U7QMB2-F1
#
_cell.length_a   1.000
_cell.length_b   1.000
_cell.length_c   1.000
_cell.angle_alpha   90.00
_cell.angle_beta   90.00
_cell.angle_gamma   90.00
#
_symmetry.space_group_name_H-M   'P 1'
#
loop_
_entity.id
_entity.type
_entity.pdbx_description
1 polymer ?
#
loop_
_entity_poly.entity_id
_entity_poly.type
_entity_poly.pdbx_seq_one_letter_code
_entity_poly.pdbx_strand_id
1 'polypeptide(L)' 'IEQALRRLPDADKRLQILRRAGQIHAYPPFFFQVCGEEPLVIAHALERLTDCGKVPEALRLAHLIGAAVITGESGSQA' A
#
# COMPACT_ATOMS: atom_id res chain seq x y z
N ILE A 1 -1.34 13.96 6.41
CA ILE A 1 -1.87 12.79 7.16
C ILE A 1 -1.90 13.04 8.68
N GLU A 2 -0.79 13.44 9.30
CA GLU A 2 -0.71 13.59 10.77
C GLU A 2 -1.80 14.49 11.39
N GLN A 3 -2.08 15.66 10.82
CA GLN A 3 -3.12 16.56 11.33
C GLN A 3 -4.52 15.92 11.35
N ALA A 4 -4.84 15.07 10.37
CA ALA A 4 -6.11 14.37 10.31
C ALA A 4 -6.16 13.24 11.36
N LEU A 5 -5.06 12.50 11.55
CA LEU A 5 -4.96 11.44 12.55
C LEU A 5 -5.16 11.96 13.98
N ARG A 6 -4.72 13.19 14.28
CA ARG A 6 -4.93 13.83 15.59
C ARG A 6 -6.39 14.05 15.96
N ARG A 7 -7.31 13.99 14.99
CA ARG A 7 -8.76 14.14 15.21
C ARG A 7 -9.47 12.79 15.42
N LEU A 8 -8.75 11.67 15.33
CA LEU A 8 -9.31 10.34 15.48
C LEU A 8 -9.04 9.79 16.88
N PRO A 9 -9.88 8.86 17.38
CA PRO A 9 -9.57 8.09 18.58
C PRO A 9 -8.20 7.40 18.47
N ASP A 10 -7.50 7.30 19.60
CA ASP A 10 -6.16 6.69 19.72
C ASP A 10 -5.09 7.32 18.81
N ALA A 11 -5.14 8.65 18.63
CA ALA A 11 -4.23 9.39 17.76
C ALA A 11 -2.75 9.02 17.97
N ASP A 12 -2.28 8.98 19.22
CA ASP A 12 -0.88 8.67 19.54
C ASP A 12 -0.48 7.26 19.08
N LYS A 13 -1.35 6.27 19.31
CA LYS A 13 -1.14 4.89 18.87
C LYS A 13 -1.05 4.80 17.35
N ARG A 14 -1.94 5.53 16.63
CA ARG A 14 -1.92 5.58 15.16
C ARG A 14 -0.64 6.23 14.63
N LEU A 15 -0.19 7.31 15.25
CA LEU A 15 1.07 7.98 14.89
C LEU A 15 2.29 7.09 15.18
N GLN A 16 2.28 6.33 16.27
CA GLN A 16 3.33 5.35 16.56
C GLN A 16 3.41 4.26 15.50
N ILE A 17 2.26 3.74 15.04
CA ILE A 17 2.21 2.75 13.95
C ILE A 17 2.81 3.35 12.67
N LEU A 18 2.43 4.58 12.31
CA LEU A 18 2.94 5.25 11.12
C LEU A 18 4.47 5.45 11.18
N ARG A 19 5.00 5.83 12.35
CA ARG A 19 6.44 5.95 12.57
C ARG A 19 7.17 4.61 12.46
N ARG A 20 6.56 3.53 12.98
CA ARG A 20 7.12 2.17 12.92
C ARG A 20 7.23 1.62 11.49
N ALA A 21 6.43 2.11 10.56
CA ALA A 21 6.52 1.70 9.16
C ALA A 21 7.86 2.11 8.51
N GLY A 22 8.59 3.07 9.09
CA GLY A 22 9.96 3.38 8.70
C GLY A 22 10.07 4.26 7.45
N GLN A 23 11.20 4.16 6.76
CA GLN A 23 11.51 4.97 5.60
C GLN A 23 10.63 4.62 4.41
N ILE A 24 10.15 5.63 3.69
CA ILE A 24 9.54 5.46 2.37
C ILE A 24 10.67 5.43 1.34
N HIS A 25 10.76 4.34 0.60
CA HIS A 25 11.69 4.13 -0.49
C HIS A 25 11.04 4.50 -1.82
N ALA A 26 11.79 5.18 -2.67
CA ALA A 26 11.35 5.60 -4.00
C ALA A 26 12.13 4.82 -5.06
N TYR A 27 11.45 3.90 -5.74
CA TYR A 27 11.94 3.14 -6.89
C TYR A 27 10.86 3.21 -7.97
N PRO A 28 10.82 4.29 -8.77
CA PRO A 28 9.72 4.51 -9.72
C PRO A 28 9.47 3.28 -10.62
N PRO A 29 8.21 2.86 -10.81
CA PRO A 29 6.97 3.57 -10.45
C PRO A 29 6.53 3.40 -8.99
N PHE A 30 7.26 2.67 -8.15
CA PHE A 30 6.86 2.31 -6.80
C PHE A 30 7.39 3.25 -5.71
N PHE A 31 6.53 3.52 -4.75
CA PHE A 31 6.88 4.11 -3.45
C PHE A 31 6.40 3.16 -2.36
N PHE A 32 7.30 2.65 -1.55
CA PHE A 32 6.96 1.59 -0.59
C PHE A 32 7.74 1.71 0.71
N GLN A 33 7.22 1.05 1.75
CA GLN A 33 7.90 0.83 3.03
C GLN A 33 8.06 -0.68 3.19
N VAL A 34 9.18 -1.12 3.78
CA VAL A 34 9.51 -2.54 3.96
C VAL A 34 9.84 -2.83 5.41
N CYS A 35 9.46 -4.02 5.88
CA CYS A 35 9.84 -4.55 7.18
C CYS A 35 10.47 -5.93 6.98
N GLY A 36 11.68 -6.13 7.50
CA GLY A 36 12.35 -7.44 7.49
C GLY A 36 13.06 -7.81 6.19
N GLU A 37 13.08 -6.94 5.18
CA GLU A 37 13.75 -7.18 3.91
C GLU A 37 14.50 -5.94 3.41
N GLU A 38 15.43 -6.16 2.48
CA GLU A 38 16.23 -5.10 1.88
C GLU A 38 15.42 -4.38 0.78
N PRO A 39 15.46 -3.02 0.70
CA PRO A 39 14.63 -2.27 -0.24
C PRO A 39 14.83 -2.65 -1.71
N LEU A 40 16.06 -2.91 -2.17
CA LEU A 40 16.32 -3.29 -3.56
C LEU A 40 15.72 -4.66 -3.90
N VAL A 41 15.79 -5.62 -2.97
CA VAL A 41 15.09 -6.92 -3.13
C VAL A 41 13.58 -6.71 -3.31
N ILE A 42 12.96 -5.86 -2.49
CA ILE A 42 11.52 -5.57 -2.61
C ILE A 42 11.19 -4.83 -3.91
N ALA A 43 12.03 -3.89 -4.36
CA ALA A 43 11.82 -3.22 -5.63
C ALA A 43 11.74 -4.22 -6.80
N HIS A 44 12.68 -5.17 -6.85
CA HIS A 44 12.65 -6.24 -7.85
C HIS A 44 11.46 -7.19 -7.70
N ALA A 45 11.03 -7.48 -6.47
CA ALA A 45 9.83 -8.27 -6.24
C ALA A 45 8.58 -7.55 -6.77
N LEU A 46 8.43 -6.25 -6.49
CA LEU A 46 7.30 -5.44 -6.95
C LEU A 46 7.22 -5.40 -8.48
N GLU A 47 8.36 -5.25 -9.17
CA GLU A 47 8.43 -5.34 -10.63
C GLU A 47 7.91 -6.68 -11.15
N ARG A 48 8.35 -7.80 -10.56
CA ARG A 48 7.95 -9.15 -10.99
C ARG A 48 6.52 -9.52 -10.63
N LEU A 49 5.98 -8.92 -9.58
CA LEU A 49 4.61 -9.14 -9.12
C LEU A 49 3.60 -8.23 -9.82
N THR A 50 4.06 -7.30 -10.66
CA THR A 50 3.21 -6.37 -11.42
C THR A 50 3.23 -6.79 -12.88
N ASP A 51 2.08 -7.16 -13.43
CA ASP A 51 1.94 -7.56 -14.84
C ASP A 51 1.34 -6.40 -15.64
N CYS A 52 0.20 -5.89 -15.19
CA CYS A 52 -0.52 -4.80 -15.84
C CYS A 52 -0.55 -3.54 -14.97
N GLY A 53 -0.02 -2.43 -15.50
CA GLY A 53 -0.10 -1.13 -14.84
C GLY A 53 1.03 -0.91 -13.82
N LYS A 54 0.69 -0.43 -12.62
CA LYS A 54 1.65 0.01 -11.58
C LYS A 54 1.36 -0.57 -10.19
N VAL A 55 0.48 -1.56 -10.11
CA VAL A 55 0.01 -2.16 -8.86
C VAL A 55 0.25 -3.67 -8.94
N PRO A 56 0.89 -4.30 -7.94
CA PRO A 56 1.09 -5.74 -7.93
C PRO A 56 -0.23 -6.51 -8.09
N GLU A 57 -0.22 -7.58 -8.88
CA GLU A 57 -1.43 -8.29 -9.32
C GLU A 57 -2.29 -8.77 -8.16
N ALA A 58 -1.67 -9.27 -7.08
CA ALA A 58 -2.41 -9.68 -5.88
C ALA A 58 -3.17 -8.51 -5.23
N LEU A 59 -2.57 -7.32 -5.19
CA LEU A 59 -3.22 -6.12 -4.64
C LEU A 59 -4.31 -5.60 -5.60
N ARG A 60 -4.05 -5.66 -6.92
CA ARG A 60 -5.01 -5.30 -7.96
C ARG A 60 -6.28 -6.16 -7.85
N LEU A 61 -6.14 -7.48 -7.75
CA LEU A 61 -7.25 -8.41 -7.57
C LEU A 61 -7.99 -8.19 -6.25
N ALA A 62 -7.25 -7.97 -5.15
CA ALA A 62 -7.85 -7.65 -3.85
C ALA A 62 -8.70 -6.37 -3.91
N HIS A 63 -8.25 -5.34 -4.62
CA HIS A 63 -9.02 -4.11 -4.84
C HIS A 63 -10.33 -4.39 -5.58
N LEU A 64 -10.27 -5.13 -6.70
CA LEU A 64 -11.45 -5.47 -7.51
C LEU A 64 -12.49 -6.27 -6.72
N ILE A 65 -12.03 -7.26 -5.94
CA ILE A 65 -12.91 -8.07 -5.09
C ILE A 65 -13.51 -7.21 -3.98
N GLY A 66 -12.68 -6.42 -3.28
CA GLY A 66 -13.14 -5.55 -2.20
C GLY A 66 -14.17 -4.52 -2.66
N ALA A 67 -13.95 -3.92 -3.84
CA ALA A 67 -14.92 -3.03 -4.47
C ALA A 67 -16.24 -3.76 -4.73
N ALA A 68 -16.20 -4.92 -5.39
CA ALA A 68 -17.40 -5.71 -5.69
C ALA A 68 -18.19 -6.11 -4.43
N VAL A 69 -17.52 -6.41 -3.32
CA VAL A 69 -18.17 -6.72 -2.05
C VAL A 69 -18.91 -5.50 -1.48
N ILE A 70 -18.33 -4.30 -1.59
CA ILE A 70 -18.90 -3.08 -0.99
C ILE A 70 -19.97 -2.45 -1.88
N THR A 71 -19.74 -2.40 -3.20
CA THR A 71 -20.60 -1.66 -4.15
C THR A 71 -21.53 -2.57 -4.95
N GLY A 72 -21.32 -3.89 -4.90
CA GLY A 72 -22.07 -4.87 -5.69
C GLY A 72 -21.54 -5.05 -7.12
N GLU A 73 -20.50 -4.32 -7.52
CA GLU A 73 -19.92 -4.36 -8.87
C GLU A 73 -18.39 -4.20 -8.82
N SER A 74 -17.67 -4.98 -9.64
CA SER A 74 -16.25 -4.76 -9.87
C SER A 74 -16.07 -3.72 -10.98
N GLY A 75 -15.51 -2.55 -10.65
CA GLY A 75 -15.06 -1.58 -11.66
C GLY A 75 -13.81 -2.07 -12.41
N SER A 76 -13.41 -1.38 -13.47
CA SER A 76 -12.19 -1.70 -14.24
C SER A 76 -10.92 -0.98 -13.77
N GLN A 77 -11.05 -0.12 -12.77
CA GLN A 77 -9.98 0.76 -12.28
C GLN A 77 -9.38 0.17 -11.00
N ALA A 78 -8.07 0.02 -10.98
CA ALA A 78 -7.24 -0.32 -9.82
C ALA A 78 -5.90 0.40 -9.95
#